data_AF-A0A0G1MLL8-F1
#
_entry.id   AF-A0A0G1MLL8-F1
#
_cell.length_a   1.000
_cell.length_b   1.000
_cell.length_c   1.000
_cell.angle_alpha   90.00
_cell.angle_beta   90.00
_cell.angle_gamma   90.00
#
_symmetry.space_group_name_H-M   'P 1'
#
loop_
_entity.id
_entity.type
_entity.pdbx_description
1 polymer ?
#
loop_
_entity_poly.entity_id
_entity_poly.type
_entity_poly.pdbx_seq_one_letter_code
_entity_poly.pdbx_strand_id
1 'polypeptide(L)'
;MKSILATIVALGQVYLLMPLTAMADVPMNLTDANTSLGEIGNTTGMGGAEDLTTVIGNLINVVLGVLGIIFLVLVVYAGFLYLTDQGGGEKAKKAMKLLTTAVIGIVIIVAAYAISNYVIGAMVAVTT
;
A
#
# COMPACT_ATOMS: atom_id res chain seq x y z
N MET A 1 3.57 -28.43 14.95
CA MET A 1 3.94 -27.13 14.34
C MET A 1 4.20 -27.20 12.83
N LYS A 2 4.84 -28.26 12.30
CA LYS A 2 5.14 -28.38 10.86
C LYS A 2 3.90 -28.47 9.94
N SER A 3 2.77 -29.01 10.42
CA SER A 3 1.53 -29.15 9.65
C SER A 3 0.79 -27.82 9.40
N ILE A 4 0.81 -26.89 10.37
CA ILE A 4 0.14 -25.57 10.25
C ILE A 4 0.85 -24.69 9.20
N LEU A 5 2.18 -24.73 9.16
CA LEU A 5 2.98 -24.04 8.14
C LEU A 5 2.71 -24.60 6.74
N ALA A 6 2.57 -25.92 6.60
CA ALA A 6 2.25 -26.55 5.32
C ALA A 6 0.84 -26.18 4.81
N THR A 7 -0.15 -26.02 5.69
CA THR A 7 -1.52 -25.64 5.30
C THR A 7 -1.62 -24.17 4.87
N ILE A 8 -0.90 -23.25 5.52
CA ILE A 8 -0.83 -21.84 5.11
C ILE A 8 -0.14 -21.71 3.75
N VAL A 9 0.94 -22.46 3.52
CA VAL A 9 1.62 -22.49 2.22
C VAL A 9 0.70 -23.09 1.15
N ALA A 10 -0.01 -24.19 1.45
CA ALA A 10 -0.96 -24.80 0.51
C ALA A 10 -2.13 -23.87 0.15
N LEU A 11 -2.69 -23.14 1.12
CA LEU A 11 -3.73 -22.13 0.86
C LEU A 11 -3.19 -20.95 0.03
N GLY A 12 -1.94 -20.54 0.26
CA GLY A 12 -1.26 -19.53 -0.54
C GLY A 12 -1.03 -19.97 -1.99
N GLN A 13 -0.68 -21.25 -2.22
CA GLN A 13 -0.54 -21.82 -3.57
C GLN A 13 -1.90 -21.94 -4.29
N VAL A 14 -2.97 -22.29 -3.56
CA VAL A 14 -4.33 -22.35 -4.11
C VAL A 14 -4.82 -20.97 -4.54
N TYR A 15 -4.53 -19.91 -3.77
CA TYR A 15 -4.90 -18.53 -4.11
C TYR A 15 -4.19 -18.01 -5.37
N LEU A 16 -2.99 -18.54 -5.66
CA LEU A 16 -2.21 -18.24 -6.86
C LEU A 16 -2.67 -19.05 -8.10
N LEU A 17 -3.38 -20.17 -7.90
CA LEU A 17 -3.87 -21.07 -8.96
C LEU A 17 -5.34 -20.86 -9.35
N MET A 18 -6.14 -20.18 -8.53
CA MET A 18 -7.53 -19.81 -8.83
C MET A 18 -7.76 -19.04 -10.15
N PRO A 19 -6.86 -18.20 -10.67
CA PRO A 19 -7.09 -17.57 -11.97
C PRO A 19 -7.00 -18.56 -13.15
N LEU A 20 -6.50 -19.79 -12.95
CA LEU A 20 -6.36 -20.77 -14.05
C LEU A 20 -7.65 -21.54 -14.34
N THR A 21 -8.54 -21.73 -13.36
CA THR A 21 -9.80 -22.48 -13.56
C THR A 21 -10.95 -21.63 -14.08
N ALA A 22 -10.80 -20.30 -14.10
CA ALA A 22 -11.74 -19.39 -14.75
C ALA A 22 -11.58 -19.34 -16.30
N MET A 23 -10.63 -20.10 -16.86
CA MET A 23 -10.22 -20.01 -18.26
C MET A 23 -10.63 -21.24 -19.10
N ALA A 24 -11.69 -21.97 -18.72
CA ALA A 24 -12.07 -23.20 -19.42
C ALA A 24 -13.07 -23.01 -20.58
N ASP A 25 -13.78 -21.87 -20.67
CA ASP A 25 -14.77 -21.59 -21.74
C ASP A 25 -14.79 -20.11 -22.15
N VAL A 26 -13.63 -19.54 -22.51
CA VAL A 26 -13.61 -18.23 -23.18
C VAL A 26 -13.43 -18.47 -24.69
N PRO A 27 -14.43 -18.16 -25.54
CA PRO A 27 -14.22 -18.18 -26.99
C PRO A 27 -13.05 -17.26 -27.31
N MET A 28 -11.99 -17.80 -27.94
CA MET A 28 -10.80 -17.03 -28.32
C MET A 28 -11.19 -15.90 -29.27
N ASN A 29 -11.42 -14.72 -28.69
CA ASN A 29 -11.42 -13.47 -29.40
C ASN A 29 -10.06 -12.83 -29.14
N LEU A 30 -9.26 -12.64 -30.19
CA LEU A 30 -7.89 -12.09 -30.11
C LEU A 30 -7.84 -10.71 -29.43
N THR A 31 -8.97 -10.01 -29.38
CA THR A 31 -9.15 -8.72 -28.71
C THR A 31 -9.23 -8.86 -27.18
N ASP A 32 -9.92 -9.89 -26.68
CA ASP A 32 -10.10 -10.11 -25.23
C ASP A 32 -8.81 -10.64 -24.59
N ALA A 33 -8.05 -11.45 -25.33
CA ALA A 33 -6.73 -11.91 -24.91
C ALA A 33 -5.75 -10.75 -24.72
N ASN A 34 -5.76 -9.73 -25.59
CA ASN A 34 -4.88 -8.57 -25.45
C ASN A 34 -5.27 -7.71 -24.24
N THR A 35 -6.57 -7.53 -23.98
CA THR A 35 -7.04 -6.79 -22.80
C THR A 35 -6.72 -7.52 -21.50
N SER A 36 -6.88 -8.85 -21.44
CA SER A 36 -6.52 -9.64 -20.27
C SER A 36 -5.02 -9.71 -20.04
N LEU A 37 -4.21 -9.78 -21.11
CA LEU A 37 -2.75 -9.72 -21.00
C LEU A 37 -2.25 -8.31 -20.59
N GLY A 38 -2.94 -7.25 -21.00
CA GLY A 38 -2.67 -5.88 -20.53
C GLY A 38 -3.00 -5.68 -19.05
N GLU A 39 -4.11 -6.26 -18.58
CA GLU A 39 -4.53 -6.19 -17.18
C GLU A 39 -3.64 -7.06 -16.26
N ILE A 40 -3.24 -8.25 -16.73
CA ILE A 40 -2.25 -9.09 -16.07
C ILE A 40 -0.86 -8.44 -16.11
N GLY A 41 -0.49 -7.78 -17.21
CA GLY A 41 0.76 -7.02 -17.34
C GLY A 41 0.82 -5.84 -16.36
N ASN A 42 -0.28 -5.09 -16.20
CA ASN A 42 -0.38 -3.96 -15.27
C ASN A 42 -0.40 -4.38 -13.79
N THR A 43 -0.89 -5.59 -13.50
CA THR A 43 -0.86 -6.15 -12.13
C THR A 43 0.48 -6.82 -11.80
N THR A 44 1.28 -7.18 -12.81
CA THR A 44 2.61 -7.80 -12.65
C THR A 44 3.78 -6.84 -12.94
N GLY A 45 3.51 -5.60 -13.36
CA GLY A 45 4.53 -4.61 -13.73
C GLY A 45 5.27 -4.95 -15.04
N MET A 46 4.69 -5.82 -15.87
CA MET A 46 5.26 -6.31 -17.13
C MET A 46 4.39 -5.96 -18.35
N GLY A 47 3.40 -5.08 -18.19
CA GLY A 47 2.64 -4.49 -19.29
C GLY A 47 3.50 -3.46 -20.02
N GLY A 48 3.60 -3.57 -21.34
CA GLY A 48 4.54 -2.82 -22.18
C GLY A 48 4.63 -1.32 -21.86
N ALA A 49 5.87 -0.82 -21.85
CA ALA A 49 6.22 0.60 -21.69
C ALA A 49 5.39 1.28 -20.59
N GLU A 50 5.45 0.76 -19.36
CA GLU A 50 4.93 1.51 -18.23
C GLU A 50 5.61 2.87 -18.20
N ASP A 51 4.81 3.90 -18.46
CA ASP A 51 5.21 5.29 -18.27
C ASP A 51 5.91 5.37 -16.92
N LEU A 52 7.08 6.01 -16.87
CA LEU A 52 7.92 6.07 -15.66
C LEU A 52 7.09 6.51 -14.42
N THR A 53 6.03 7.29 -14.66
CA THR A 53 4.99 7.69 -13.71
C THR A 53 4.26 6.53 -13.02
N THR A 54 3.90 5.46 -13.74
CA THR A 54 3.18 4.30 -13.19
C THR A 54 4.06 3.47 -12.28
N VAL A 55 5.30 3.17 -12.71
CA VAL A 55 6.27 2.43 -11.89
C VAL A 55 6.59 3.18 -10.60
N ILE A 56 6.82 4.49 -10.70
CA ILE A 56 7.06 5.34 -9.53
C ILE A 56 5.81 5.42 -8.65
N GLY A 57 4.62 5.55 -9.23
CA GLY A 57 3.36 5.56 -8.48
C GLY A 57 3.12 4.28 -7.70
N ASN A 58 3.42 3.12 -8.28
CA ASN A 58 3.28 1.84 -7.59
C ASN A 58 4.33 1.69 -6.46
N LEU A 59 5.58 2.10 -6.69
CA LEU A 59 6.62 2.11 -5.66
C LEU A 59 6.24 3.03 -4.47
N ILE A 60 5.73 4.23 -4.76
CA ILE A 60 5.24 5.17 -3.75
C ILE A 60 4.12 4.52 -2.93
N ASN A 61 3.13 3.87 -3.55
CA ASN A 61 2.04 3.19 -2.84
C ASN A 61 2.55 2.09 -1.90
N VAL A 62 3.51 1.27 -2.34
CA VAL A 62 4.12 0.23 -1.50
C VAL A 62 4.84 0.85 -0.30
N VAL A 63 5.64 1.89 -0.52
CA VAL A 63 6.38 2.58 0.55
C VAL A 63 5.41 3.24 1.55
N LEU A 64 4.36 3.92 1.07
CA LEU A 64 3.33 4.51 1.94
C LEU A 64 2.60 3.46 2.76
N GLY A 65 2.29 2.30 2.18
CA GLY A 65 1.65 1.19 2.90
C GLY A 65 2.50 0.68 4.06
N VAL A 66 3.80 0.45 3.81
CA VAL A 66 4.75 0.02 4.86
C VAL A 66 4.93 1.09 5.92
N LEU A 67 5.07 2.36 5.53
CA LEU A 67 5.17 3.48 6.46
C LEU A 67 3.92 3.58 7.35
N GLY A 68 2.72 3.46 6.78
CA GLY A 68 1.47 3.51 7.54
C GLY A 68 1.41 2.48 8.68
N ILE A 69 1.85 1.25 8.42
CA ILE A 69 1.92 0.18 9.43
C ILE A 69 2.93 0.54 10.53
N ILE A 70 4.10 1.08 10.18
CA ILE A 70 5.12 1.49 11.15
C ILE A 70 4.60 2.62 12.04
N PHE A 71 3.94 3.63 11.45
CA PHE A 71 3.33 4.73 12.21
C PHE A 71 2.26 4.23 13.17
N LEU A 72 1.42 3.28 12.75
CA LEU A 72 0.42 2.67 13.62
C LEU A 72 1.07 2.01 14.86
N VAL A 73 2.11 1.22 14.65
CA VAL A 73 2.85 0.57 15.75
C VAL A 73 3.48 1.60 16.69
N LEU A 74 4.06 2.69 16.15
CA LEU A 74 4.64 3.77 16.95
C LEU A 74 3.59 4.51 17.80
N VAL A 75 2.40 4.78 17.25
CA VAL A 75 1.31 5.42 17.99
C VAL A 75 0.84 4.52 19.13
N VAL A 76 0.69 3.22 18.88
CA VAL A 76 0.33 2.24 19.92
C VAL A 76 1.41 2.19 21.01
N TYR A 77 2.69 2.10 20.64
CA TYR A 77 3.80 2.10 21.60
C TYR A 77 3.85 3.39 22.43
N ALA A 78 3.66 4.55 21.80
CA ALA A 78 3.62 5.83 22.50
C ALA A 78 2.41 5.91 23.45
N GLY A 79 1.25 5.38 23.03
CA GLY A 79 0.06 5.28 23.88
C GLY A 79 0.30 4.44 25.12
N PHE A 80 0.90 3.26 24.98
CA PHE A 80 1.28 2.42 26.12
C PHE A 80 2.30 3.12 27.04
N LEU A 81 3.29 3.80 26.47
CA LEU A 81 4.29 4.54 27.25
C LEU A 81 3.65 5.69 28.03
N TYR A 82 2.64 6.35 27.47
CA TYR A 82 1.89 7.40 28.15
C TYR A 82 1.01 6.85 29.28
N LEU A 83 0.30 5.73 29.03
CA LEU A 83 -0.59 5.12 30.02
C LEU A 83 0.15 4.44 31.18
N THR A 84 1.35 3.92 30.92
CA THR A 84 2.18 3.26 31.95
C THR A 84 2.90 4.26 32.86
N ASP A 85 2.96 5.53 32.46
CA ASP A 85 3.56 6.58 33.27
C ASP A 85 2.51 7.09 34.28
N GLN A 86 2.68 6.71 35.54
CA GLN A 86 1.73 6.90 36.63
C GLN A 86 1.56 8.37 37.09
N GLY A 87 1.26 9.29 36.18
CA GLY A 87 0.80 10.65 36.51
C GLY A 87 1.82 11.77 36.34
N GLY A 88 2.65 11.74 35.28
CA GLY A 88 3.40 12.93 34.86
C GLY A 88 4.92 12.85 35.01
N GLY A 89 5.48 11.65 34.94
CA GLY A 89 6.92 11.44 34.86
C GLY A 89 7.50 11.81 33.50
N GLU A 90 8.80 11.55 33.35
CA GLU A 90 9.56 11.82 32.13
C GLU A 90 9.03 11.01 30.93
N LYS A 91 8.43 9.84 31.19
CA LYS A 91 7.91 8.94 30.14
C LYS A 91 6.65 9.49 29.49
N ALA A 92 5.74 10.14 30.23
CA ALA A 92 4.57 10.81 29.68
C ALA A 92 4.97 11.97 28.77
N LYS A 93 5.95 12.77 29.19
CA LYS A 93 6.48 13.89 28.39
C LYS A 93 7.14 13.39 27.09
N LYS A 94 7.88 12.28 27.19
CA LYS A 94 8.50 11.62 26.03
C LYS A 94 7.46 11.01 25.09
N ALA A 95 6.43 10.34 25.62
CA ALA A 95 5.34 9.77 24.85
C ALA A 95 4.56 10.85 24.10
N MET A 96 4.24 11.96 24.77
CA MET A 96 3.57 13.11 24.16
C MET A 96 4.40 13.70 23.01
N LYS A 97 5.70 13.90 23.21
CA LYS A 97 6.61 14.35 22.14
C LYS A 97 6.61 13.37 20.96
N LEU A 98 6.64 12.07 21.23
CA LEU A 98 6.63 11.04 20.19
C LEU A 98 5.31 11.07 19.39
N LEU A 99 4.17 11.21 20.08
CA LEU A 99 2.86 11.37 19.44
C LEU A 99 2.79 12.64 18.59
N THR A 100 3.27 13.79 19.10
CA THR A 100 3.23 15.03 18.32
C THR A 100 4.05 14.90 17.05
N THR A 101 5.24 14.32 17.15
CA THR A 101 6.14 14.11 16.00
C THR A 101 5.53 13.12 15.01
N ALA A 102 4.87 12.07 15.49
CA ALA A 102 4.18 11.09 14.65
C ALA A 102 3.00 11.73 13.90
N VAL A 103 2.18 12.54 14.57
CA VAL A 103 1.05 13.25 13.95
C VAL A 103 1.53 14.21 12.87
N ILE A 104 2.60 14.97 13.13
CA ILE A 104 3.18 15.87 12.12
C ILE A 104 3.65 15.09 10.89
N GLY A 105 4.27 13.92 11.07
CA GLY A 105 4.67 13.05 9.97
C GLY A 105 3.49 12.60 9.10
N ILE A 106 2.38 12.19 9.73
CA ILE A 106 1.15 11.80 9.01
C ILE A 106 0.57 12.98 8.24
N VAL A 107 0.52 14.17 8.86
CA VAL A 107 0.02 15.39 8.20
C VAL A 107 0.83 15.73 6.96
N ILE A 108 2.16 15.62 7.02
CA ILE A 108 3.04 15.87 5.86
C ILE A 108 2.76 14.88 4.72
N ILE A 109 2.58 13.60 5.03
CA ILE A 109 2.29 12.57 4.03
C ILE A 109 0.95 12.87 3.32
N VAL A 110 -0.09 13.19 4.08
CA VAL A 110 -1.41 13.53 3.54
C VAL A 110 -1.34 14.82 2.71
N ALA A 111 -0.62 15.83 3.19
CA ALA A 111 -0.43 17.08 2.48
C ALA A 111 0.32 16.89 1.16
N ALA A 112 1.38 16.06 1.14
CA ALA A 112 2.14 15.75 -0.07
C ALA A 112 1.25 15.09 -1.13
N TYR A 113 0.40 14.14 -0.72
CA TYR A 113 -0.55 13.49 -1.62
C TYR A 113 -1.61 14.47 -2.17
N ALA A 114 -2.17 15.32 -1.30
CA ALA A 114 -3.13 16.34 -1.71
C ALA A 114 -2.53 17.34 -2.71
N ILE A 115 -1.30 17.81 -2.46
CA ILE A 115 -0.58 18.72 -3.36
C ILE A 115 -0.29 18.04 -4.70
N SER A 116 0.19 16.79 -4.70
CA SER A 116 0.50 16.06 -5.92
C SER A 116 -0.73 15.92 -6.83
N ASN A 117 -1.87 15.54 -6.26
CA ASN A 117 -3.13 15.45 -7.00
C ASN A 117 -3.62 16.81 -7.50
N TYR A 118 -3.46 17.86 -6.70
CA TYR A 118 -3.81 19.22 -7.10
C TYR A 118 -3.01 19.68 -8.32
N VAL A 119 -1.68 19.45 -8.30
CA VAL A 119 -0.80 19.81 -9.42
C VAL A 119 -1.14 19.03 -10.69
N ILE A 120 -1.32 17.72 -10.58
CA ILE A 120 -1.69 16.88 -11.73
C ILE A 120 -3.05 17.30 -12.29
N GLY A 121 -4.05 17.51 -11.42
CA GLY A 121 -5.38 17.98 -11.81
C GLY A 121 -5.34 19.33 -12.51
N ALA A 122 -4.51 20.27 -12.02
CA ALA A 122 -4.33 21.57 -12.66
C ALA A 122 -3.69 21.47 -14.05
N MET A 123 -2.73 20.56 -14.25
CA MET A 123 -2.09 20.33 -15.56
C MET A 123 -3.07 19.72 -16.57
N VAL A 124 -3.90 18.75 -16.15
CA VAL A 124 -4.94 18.15 -16.99
C VAL A 124 -6.01 19.18 -17.38
N ALA A 125 -6.45 20.01 -16.42
CA ALA A 125 -7.47 21.03 -16.65
C ALA A 125 -7.04 22.13 -17.62
N VAL A 126 -5.74 22.43 -17.74
CA VAL A 126 -5.23 23.43 -18.70
C VAL A 126 -5.01 22.83 -20.11
N THR A 127 -4.91 21.51 -20.22
CA THR A 127 -4.64 20.81 -21.50
C THR A 127 -5.92 20.47 -22.27
N THR A 128 -7.10 20.53 -21.63
CA THR A 128 -8.42 20.35 -22.28
C THR A 128 -9.09 21.70 -22.46
#